data_AF-A0A1G7K1C6-F1
#
_entry.id   AF-A0A1G7K1C6-F1
#
_cell.length_a   1.000
_cell.length_b   1.000
_cell.length_c   1.000
_cell.angle_alpha   90.00
_cell.angle_beta   90.00
_cell.angle_gamma   90.00
#
_symmetry.space_group_name_H-M   'P 1'
#
loop_
_entity.id
_entity.type
_entity.pdbx_description
1 polymer ?
#
loop_
_entity_poly.entity_id
_entity_poly.type
_entity_poly.pdbx_seq_one_letter_code
_entity_poly.pdbx_strand_id
1 'polypeptide(L)'
;MEKKRYYNDNIGPIKENEVLALKKALELCNEIGDITQITLLIHTKGNTGYLERIFETRNLKDFFRGVKIDQNYPPLKIETVRTFNDDWQGKKIVVAFGLRSNELHKYDDYENVAGIIAHQWSEDSVKDWAQSWGAIDLKTETEIEKTALPDKVVQQAFIDLTNSINMTTGITHPMDEEQCKTYIRALKKYDYELNSKEIFSFLTTELNWESDNANDVIKLIDKVNSGGYFKGGAKTGLQHHIKRWKSK
;
A
#
# COMPACT_ATOMS: atom_id res chain seq x y z
N MET A 1 -4.96 13.80 4.61
CA MET A 1 -4.10 13.79 5.82
C MET A 1 -2.96 12.84 5.53
N GLU A 2 -1.72 13.24 5.73
CA GLU A 2 -0.58 12.37 5.45
C GLU A 2 -0.54 11.22 6.46
N LYS A 3 -0.59 9.98 5.98
CA LYS A 3 -0.57 8.79 6.83
C LYS A 3 0.85 8.51 7.30
N LYS A 4 1.00 8.20 8.59
CA LYS A 4 2.29 7.82 9.17
C LYS A 4 2.57 6.33 8.91
N ARG A 5 3.77 5.99 8.45
CA ARG A 5 4.11 4.62 8.05
C ARG A 5 5.41 4.17 8.69
N TYR A 6 5.32 3.05 9.38
CA TYR A 6 6.45 2.43 10.07
C TYR A 6 6.55 0.96 9.71
N TYR A 7 7.76 0.42 9.77
CA TYR A 7 8.01 -1.01 9.61
C TYR A 7 9.13 -1.48 10.54
N ASN A 8 9.32 -2.79 10.67
CA ASN A 8 10.54 -3.32 11.26
C ASN A 8 11.13 -4.42 10.39
N ASP A 9 12.45 -4.54 10.43
CA ASP A 9 13.16 -5.68 9.86
C ASP A 9 13.17 -6.90 10.79
N ASN A 10 12.00 -7.35 11.23
CA ASN A 10 11.85 -8.54 12.09
C ASN A 10 11.91 -9.85 11.28
N ILE A 11 12.47 -10.93 11.85
CA ILE A 11 12.43 -12.28 11.27
C ILE A 11 12.06 -13.26 12.37
N GLY A 12 10.89 -13.89 12.25
CA GLY A 12 10.38 -14.86 13.22
C GLY A 12 9.80 -14.25 14.52
N PRO A 13 9.61 -15.06 15.57
CA PRO A 13 8.87 -14.68 16.78
C PRO A 13 9.72 -13.93 17.81
N ILE A 14 10.11 -12.69 17.49
CA ILE A 14 10.88 -11.84 18.42
C ILE A 14 9.91 -10.91 19.15
N LYS A 15 9.59 -11.25 20.41
CA LYS A 15 8.62 -10.53 21.25
C LYS A 15 8.95 -9.05 21.38
N GLU A 16 10.23 -8.70 21.48
CA GLU A 16 10.68 -7.32 21.64
C GLU A 16 10.26 -6.46 20.43
N ASN A 17 10.34 -7.01 19.22
CA ASN A 17 9.94 -6.31 17.99
C ASN A 17 8.41 -6.23 17.86
N GLU A 18 7.68 -7.23 18.37
CA GLU A 18 6.22 -7.23 18.43
C GLU A 18 5.70 -6.15 19.39
N VAL A 19 6.31 -6.08 20.58
CA VAL A 19 6.01 -5.05 21.58
C VAL A 19 6.40 -3.66 21.07
N LEU A 20 7.52 -3.53 20.35
CA LEU A 20 7.95 -2.26 19.76
C LEU A 20 6.91 -1.72 18.76
N ALA A 21 6.35 -2.59 17.91
CA ALA A 21 5.30 -2.20 16.97
C ALA A 21 4.04 -1.69 17.69
N LEU A 22 3.62 -2.37 18.77
CA LEU A 22 2.48 -1.92 19.57
C LEU A 22 2.77 -0.59 20.29
N LYS A 23 3.98 -0.42 20.85
CA LYS A 23 4.39 0.83 21.50
C LYS A 23 4.34 2.01 20.54
N LYS A 24 4.86 1.85 19.31
CA LYS A 24 4.77 2.91 18.30
C LYS A 24 3.33 3.28 17.97
N ALA A 25 2.40 2.31 17.94
CA ALA A 25 0.99 2.61 17.74
C ALA A 25 0.39 3.49 18.85
N LEU A 26 0.77 3.24 20.11
CA LEU A 26 0.37 4.07 21.25
C LEU A 26 0.99 5.48 21.17
N GLU A 27 2.27 5.58 20.77
CA GLU A 27 2.93 6.87 20.52
C GLU A 27 2.19 7.67 19.43
N LEU A 28 1.83 7.03 18.33
CA LEU A 28 1.09 7.66 17.24
C LEU A 28 -0.32 8.09 17.63
N CYS A 29 -1.00 7.39 18.55
CA CYS A 29 -2.27 7.87 19.10
C CYS A 29 -2.11 9.25 19.74
N ASN A 30 -1.01 9.47 20.46
CA ASN A 30 -0.73 10.73 21.13
C ASN A 30 -0.27 11.82 20.13
N GLU A 31 0.51 11.45 19.11
CA GLU A 31 0.99 12.39 18.08
C GLU A 31 -0.14 12.89 17.17
N ILE A 32 -0.98 11.98 16.67
CA ILE A 32 -2.00 12.31 15.65
C ILE A 32 -3.25 12.91 16.31
N GLY A 33 -3.66 12.41 17.48
CA GLY A 33 -4.93 12.76 18.11
C GLY A 33 -6.15 12.17 17.39
N ASP A 34 -7.32 12.23 18.04
CA ASP A 34 -8.62 11.79 17.50
C ASP A 34 -8.67 10.36 16.92
N ILE A 35 -7.81 9.46 17.44
CA ILE A 35 -7.82 8.04 17.07
C ILE A 35 -8.91 7.32 17.88
N THR A 36 -9.83 6.65 17.18
CA THR A 36 -10.96 5.92 17.79
C THR A 36 -10.62 4.47 18.10
N GLN A 37 -9.61 3.89 17.43
CA GLN A 37 -9.23 2.49 17.60
C GLN A 37 -7.78 2.22 17.20
N ILE A 38 -7.09 1.35 17.95
CA ILE A 38 -5.90 0.65 17.46
C ILE A 38 -6.32 -0.73 16.96
N THR A 39 -6.16 -0.97 15.67
CA THR A 39 -6.46 -2.24 15.02
C THR A 39 -5.21 -3.11 14.99
N LEU A 40 -5.27 -4.26 15.68
CA LEU A 40 -4.27 -5.32 15.62
C LEU A 40 -4.66 -6.26 14.47
N LEU A 41 -4.09 -6.02 13.29
CA LEU A 41 -4.48 -6.69 12.06
C LEU A 41 -3.67 -7.97 11.84
N ILE A 42 -4.39 -9.08 11.65
CA ILE A 42 -3.81 -10.41 11.39
C ILE A 42 -4.45 -11.06 10.15
N HIS A 43 -3.81 -12.09 9.59
CA HIS A 43 -4.35 -12.82 8.44
C HIS A 43 -5.69 -13.49 8.71
N THR A 44 -5.72 -14.38 9.70
CA THR A 44 -6.91 -15.14 10.09
C THR A 44 -7.03 -15.20 11.62
N LYS A 45 -8.20 -15.60 12.12
CA LYS A 45 -8.44 -15.71 13.58
C LYS A 45 -7.51 -16.68 14.30
N GLY A 46 -6.83 -17.58 13.58
CA GLY A 46 -5.84 -18.50 14.15
C GLY A 46 -4.42 -17.93 14.20
N ASN A 47 -4.14 -16.79 13.56
CA ASN A 47 -2.81 -16.17 13.51
C ASN A 47 -2.56 -15.24 14.70
N THR A 48 -2.92 -15.66 15.91
CA THR A 48 -2.83 -14.84 17.12
C THR A 48 -1.48 -14.89 17.83
N GLY A 49 -0.56 -15.77 17.40
CA GLY A 49 0.69 -16.03 18.13
C GLY A 49 1.52 -14.80 18.49
N TYR A 50 1.55 -13.77 17.64
CA TYR A 50 2.19 -12.48 17.93
C TYR A 50 1.58 -11.81 19.15
N LEU A 51 0.25 -11.72 19.16
CA LEU A 51 -0.52 -11.05 20.19
C LEU A 51 -0.51 -11.85 21.51
N GLU A 52 -0.51 -13.18 21.42
CA GLU A 52 -0.36 -14.04 22.60
C GLU A 52 0.98 -13.81 23.31
N ARG A 53 2.06 -13.56 22.56
CA ARG A 53 3.37 -13.20 23.13
C ARG A 53 3.38 -11.80 23.73
N ILE A 54 2.77 -10.82 23.06
CA ILE A 54 2.67 -9.44 23.54
C ILE A 54 1.89 -9.37 24.86
N PHE A 55 0.71 -9.99 24.91
CA PHE A 55 -0.20 -9.91 26.06
C PHE A 55 -0.02 -11.04 27.07
N GLU A 56 0.93 -11.95 26.82
CA GLU A 56 1.25 -13.10 27.69
C GLU A 56 0.02 -13.96 28.04
N THR A 57 -0.92 -14.07 27.10
CA THR A 57 -2.17 -14.83 27.28
C THR A 57 -2.59 -15.51 25.99
N ARG A 58 -3.17 -16.71 26.11
CA ARG A 58 -3.81 -17.42 24.98
C ARG A 58 -5.27 -17.03 24.78
N ASN A 59 -5.90 -16.37 25.75
CA ASN A 59 -7.30 -16.00 25.66
C ASN A 59 -7.45 -14.56 25.16
N LEU A 60 -7.57 -14.41 23.83
CA LEU A 60 -7.73 -13.11 23.17
C LEU A 60 -9.17 -12.84 22.70
N LYS A 61 -10.16 -13.58 23.21
CA LYS A 61 -11.56 -13.45 22.75
C LYS A 61 -12.11 -12.04 22.88
N ASP A 62 -11.80 -11.36 23.98
CA ASP A 62 -12.29 -10.01 24.22
C ASP A 62 -11.64 -8.98 23.29
N PHE A 63 -10.38 -9.20 22.90
CA PHE A 63 -9.69 -8.33 21.94
C PHE A 63 -10.37 -8.31 20.56
N PHE A 64 -11.02 -9.39 20.13
CA PHE A 64 -11.83 -9.37 18.90
C PHE A 64 -13.08 -8.46 19.01
N ARG A 65 -13.52 -8.14 20.23
CA ARG A 65 -14.63 -7.20 20.50
C ARG A 65 -14.15 -5.77 20.75
N GLY A 66 -12.84 -5.59 20.95
CA GLY A 66 -12.23 -4.34 21.38
C GLY A 66 -12.08 -4.28 22.89
N VAL A 67 -10.85 -4.07 23.36
CA VAL A 67 -10.52 -3.97 24.79
C VAL A 67 -9.84 -2.64 25.06
N LYS A 68 -10.33 -1.92 26.07
CA LYS A 68 -9.67 -0.72 26.58
C LYS A 68 -8.77 -1.11 27.75
N ILE A 69 -7.47 -1.22 27.50
CA ILE A 69 -6.46 -1.62 28.51
C ILE A 69 -6.13 -0.44 29.44
N ASP A 70 -6.06 0.76 28.87
CA ASP A 70 -5.74 2.01 29.58
C ASP A 70 -6.74 3.09 29.15
N GLN A 71 -7.20 3.92 30.10
CA GLN A 71 -8.18 4.97 29.84
C GLN A 71 -7.66 6.08 28.92
N ASN A 72 -6.34 6.28 28.86
CA ASN A 72 -5.68 7.29 28.05
C ASN A 72 -5.60 6.92 26.57
N TYR A 73 -5.80 5.64 26.24
CA TYR A 73 -5.67 5.14 24.87
C TYR A 73 -7.01 4.62 24.33
N PRO A 74 -7.20 4.67 22.99
CA PRO A 74 -8.37 4.06 22.36
C PRO A 74 -8.38 2.54 22.55
N PRO A 75 -9.54 1.87 22.37
CA PRO A 75 -9.62 0.42 22.43
C PRO A 75 -8.69 -0.25 21.42
N LEU A 76 -8.06 -1.33 21.85
CA LEU A 76 -7.30 -2.25 21.00
C LEU A 76 -8.26 -3.32 20.50
N LYS A 77 -8.36 -3.50 19.18
CA LYS A 77 -9.24 -4.49 18.57
C LYS A 77 -8.48 -5.37 17.60
N ILE A 78 -8.64 -6.68 17.71
CA ILE A 78 -8.16 -7.62 16.70
C ILE A 78 -9.15 -7.67 15.56
N GLU A 79 -8.65 -7.41 14.36
CA GLU A 79 -9.37 -7.59 13.11
C GLU A 79 -8.57 -8.55 12.23
N THR A 80 -9.25 -9.25 11.34
CA THR A 80 -8.57 -10.00 10.27
C THR A 80 -8.61 -9.23 8.97
N VAL A 81 -7.75 -9.58 8.01
CA VAL A 81 -7.81 -9.08 6.61
C VAL A 81 -9.23 -9.16 6.02
N ARG A 82 -10.02 -10.15 6.47
CA ARG A 82 -11.41 -10.35 6.05
C ARG A 82 -12.40 -9.41 6.74
N THR A 83 -12.18 -9.05 8.00
CA THR A 83 -13.14 -8.27 8.79
C THR A 83 -12.85 -6.78 8.79
N PHE A 84 -11.58 -6.39 8.56
CA PHE A 84 -11.19 -4.99 8.51
C PHE A 84 -11.61 -4.32 7.19
N ASN A 85 -12.37 -3.24 7.31
CA ASN A 85 -12.90 -2.47 6.18
C ASN A 85 -12.68 -0.96 6.36
N ASP A 86 -12.78 -0.25 5.24
CA ASP A 86 -12.90 1.20 5.25
C ASP A 86 -14.33 1.55 5.64
N ASP A 87 -14.49 2.06 6.85
CA ASP A 87 -15.77 2.44 7.41
C ASP A 87 -15.70 3.91 7.86
N TRP A 88 -16.86 4.52 8.05
CA TRP A 88 -16.91 5.90 8.54
C TRP A 88 -16.64 6.03 10.06
N GLN A 89 -16.17 4.97 10.73
CA GLN A 89 -16.05 4.93 12.20
C GLN A 89 -14.72 5.51 12.70
N GLY A 90 -14.49 6.79 12.40
CA GLY A 90 -13.36 7.57 12.91
C GLY A 90 -11.98 7.05 12.48
N LYS A 91 -10.92 7.73 12.95
CA LYS A 91 -9.55 7.41 12.54
C LYS A 91 -8.97 6.25 13.32
N LYS A 92 -8.27 5.36 12.63
CA LYS A 92 -7.69 4.13 13.17
C LYS A 92 -6.18 4.10 12.93
N ILE A 93 -5.46 3.50 13.87
CA ILE A 93 -4.06 3.10 13.66
C ILE A 93 -4.04 1.59 13.45
N VAL A 94 -3.36 1.12 12.40
CA VAL A 94 -3.26 -0.29 12.05
C VAL A 94 -1.88 -0.80 12.41
N VAL A 95 -1.81 -1.84 13.24
CA VAL A 95 -0.60 -2.64 13.47
C VAL A 95 -0.78 -3.97 12.75
N ALA A 96 -0.12 -4.12 11.61
CA ALA A 96 -0.24 -5.29 10.75
C ALA A 96 0.83 -6.32 11.11
N PHE A 97 0.42 -7.52 11.53
CA PHE A 97 1.34 -8.60 11.90
C PHE A 97 1.41 -9.66 10.82
N GLY A 98 2.60 -9.79 10.21
CA GLY A 98 2.92 -10.84 9.24
C GLY A 98 2.25 -10.68 7.88
N LEU A 99 1.68 -9.51 7.58
CA LEU A 99 1.20 -9.15 6.24
C LEU A 99 2.37 -8.81 5.32
N ARG A 100 2.17 -9.00 4.01
CA ARG A 100 3.16 -8.70 2.98
C ARG A 100 2.87 -7.39 2.27
N SER A 101 3.85 -6.86 1.55
CA SER A 101 3.75 -5.58 0.82
C SER A 101 2.49 -5.47 -0.04
N ASN A 102 2.20 -6.49 -0.85
CA ASN A 102 1.03 -6.53 -1.74
C ASN A 102 -0.32 -6.47 -0.99
N GLU A 103 -0.35 -6.84 0.28
CA GLU A 103 -1.55 -6.76 1.12
C GLU A 103 -1.63 -5.42 1.86
N LEU A 104 -0.49 -4.82 2.21
CA LEU A 104 -0.40 -3.58 2.97
C LEU A 104 -0.90 -2.37 2.18
N HIS A 105 -0.62 -2.32 0.87
CA HIS A 105 -1.06 -1.22 0.00
C HIS A 105 -2.58 -0.98 0.05
N LYS A 106 -3.38 -2.04 0.24
CA LYS A 106 -4.83 -1.94 0.39
C LYS A 106 -5.23 -1.02 1.55
N TYR A 107 -4.51 -1.07 2.68
CA TYR A 107 -4.86 -0.27 3.86
C TYR A 107 -4.35 1.17 3.75
N ASP A 108 -3.43 1.44 2.82
CA ASP A 108 -3.12 2.81 2.41
C ASP A 108 -4.24 3.46 1.60
N ASP A 109 -5.15 2.69 1.01
CA ASP A 109 -6.31 3.23 0.31
C ASP A 109 -7.42 3.66 1.29
N TYR A 110 -7.48 3.07 2.49
CA TYR A 110 -8.59 3.29 3.43
C TYR A 110 -8.56 4.68 4.09
N GLU A 111 -9.58 5.50 3.89
CA GLU A 111 -9.60 6.88 4.41
C GLU A 111 -9.58 6.93 5.94
N ASN A 112 -10.16 5.93 6.59
CA ASN A 112 -10.20 5.84 8.06
C ASN A 112 -8.86 5.45 8.70
N VAL A 113 -7.83 5.09 7.93
CA VAL A 113 -6.51 4.73 8.45
C VAL A 113 -5.62 5.96 8.54
N ALA A 114 -5.20 6.34 9.75
CA ALA A 114 -4.30 7.47 9.99
C ALA A 114 -2.82 7.07 10.04
N GLY A 115 -2.54 5.80 10.35
CA GLY A 115 -1.17 5.29 10.37
C GLY A 115 -1.11 3.77 10.29
N ILE A 116 -0.02 3.26 9.72
CA ILE A 116 0.23 1.83 9.52
C ILE A 116 1.60 1.50 10.11
N ILE A 117 1.64 0.49 10.97
CA ILE A 117 2.86 -0.12 11.50
C ILE A 117 2.91 -1.57 10.99
N ALA A 118 3.83 -1.87 10.09
CA ALA A 118 4.03 -3.20 9.55
C ALA A 118 5.06 -3.99 10.37
N HIS A 119 4.61 -4.96 11.15
CA HIS A 119 5.48 -5.93 11.80
C HIS A 119 5.67 -7.13 10.87
N GLN A 120 6.85 -7.21 10.25
CA GLN A 120 7.14 -8.28 9.30
C GLN A 120 7.48 -9.59 10.00
N TRP A 121 7.28 -10.72 9.31
CA TRP A 121 7.63 -12.05 9.82
C TRP A 121 8.73 -12.74 9.03
N SER A 122 8.75 -12.48 7.73
CA SER A 122 9.73 -13.00 6.78
C SER A 122 10.60 -11.87 6.25
N GLU A 123 11.85 -12.19 5.95
CA GLU A 123 12.81 -11.27 5.36
C GLU A 123 12.23 -10.59 4.11
N ASP A 124 12.50 -9.28 3.99
CA ASP A 124 12.11 -8.39 2.89
C ASP A 124 10.61 -8.37 2.53
N SER A 125 9.74 -9.00 3.32
CA SER A 125 8.33 -9.21 2.97
C SER A 125 7.50 -7.91 2.91
N VAL A 126 7.92 -6.87 3.63
CA VAL A 126 7.26 -5.54 3.65
C VAL A 126 8.08 -4.44 2.97
N LYS A 127 9.25 -4.79 2.42
CA LYS A 127 10.24 -3.82 1.90
C LYS A 127 9.73 -3.03 0.71
N ASP A 128 9.04 -3.67 -0.23
CA ASP A 128 8.49 -2.98 -1.40
C ASP A 128 7.44 -1.93 -0.99
N TRP A 129 6.60 -2.26 -0.01
CA TRP A 129 5.64 -1.31 0.56
C TRP A 129 6.35 -0.17 1.28
N ALA A 130 7.34 -0.50 2.12
CA ALA A 130 8.11 0.49 2.87
C ALA A 130 8.84 1.46 1.93
N GLN A 131 9.50 0.95 0.88
CA GLN A 131 10.18 1.77 -0.13
C GLN A 131 9.21 2.60 -0.96
N SER A 132 8.01 2.10 -1.27
CA SER A 132 7.03 2.91 -2.02
C SER A 132 6.70 4.20 -1.27
N TRP A 133 6.54 4.11 0.05
CA TRP A 133 6.12 5.25 0.86
C TRP A 133 7.24 6.00 1.58
N GLY A 134 8.47 5.48 1.61
CA GLY A 134 9.53 6.01 2.49
C GLY A 134 9.20 5.80 3.96
N ALA A 135 8.73 4.60 4.32
CA ALA A 135 8.36 4.28 5.69
C ALA A 135 9.58 4.35 6.65
N ILE A 136 9.30 4.63 7.92
CA ILE A 136 10.33 4.75 8.96
C ILE A 136 10.58 3.39 9.60
N ASP A 137 11.85 2.97 9.67
CA ASP A 137 12.22 1.76 10.41
C ASP A 137 12.08 2.02 11.93
N LEU A 138 11.38 1.13 12.62
CA LEU A 138 11.08 1.25 14.05
C LEU A 138 12.32 1.20 14.95
N LYS A 139 13.41 0.56 14.53
CA LYS A 139 14.63 0.40 15.33
C LYS A 139 15.61 1.54 15.09
N THR A 140 15.79 1.95 13.82
CA THR A 140 16.77 2.98 13.48
C THR A 140 16.17 4.39 13.46
N GLU A 141 14.84 4.51 13.42
CA GLU A 141 14.11 5.77 13.26
C GLU A 141 14.49 6.55 11.99
N THR A 142 14.94 5.83 10.97
CA THR A 142 15.30 6.41 9.67
C THR A 142 14.29 6.01 8.60
N GLU A 143 13.99 6.94 7.70
CA GLU A 143 13.22 6.63 6.48
C GLU A 143 14.03 5.70 5.57
N ILE A 144 13.36 4.69 5.02
CA ILE A 144 13.93 3.87 3.95
C ILE A 144 13.98 4.68 2.65
N GLU A 145 15.02 4.43 1.84
CA GLU A 145 15.13 5.03 0.52
C GLU A 145 13.92 4.68 -0.35
N LYS A 146 13.29 5.72 -0.92
CA LYS A 146 12.09 5.54 -1.74
C LYS A 146 12.39 4.82 -3.04
N THR A 147 11.41 4.06 -3.55
CA THR A 147 11.45 3.50 -4.89
C THR A 147 11.71 4.63 -5.90
N ALA A 148 12.65 4.41 -6.83
CA ALA A 148 12.98 5.37 -7.86
C ALA A 148 11.72 5.71 -8.71
N LEU A 149 11.64 6.96 -9.15
CA LEU A 149 10.59 7.36 -10.07
C LEU A 149 10.88 6.83 -11.49
N PRO A 150 9.86 6.43 -12.26
CA PRO A 150 10.03 6.04 -13.66
C PRO A 150 10.64 7.16 -14.52
N ASP A 151 11.03 6.86 -15.76
CA ASP A 151 11.44 7.88 -16.74
C ASP A 151 10.40 9.03 -16.84
N LYS A 152 10.86 10.27 -17.05
CA LYS A 152 9.97 11.45 -17.07
C LYS A 152 8.86 11.37 -18.11
N VAL A 153 9.12 10.76 -19.27
CA VAL A 153 8.09 10.54 -20.30
C VAL A 153 7.07 9.49 -19.84
N VAL A 154 7.52 8.47 -19.12
CA VAL A 154 6.65 7.45 -18.50
C VAL A 154 5.78 8.09 -17.41
N GLN A 155 6.36 8.90 -16.52
CA GLN A 155 5.61 9.68 -15.53
C GLN A 155 4.52 10.52 -16.20
N GLN A 156 4.89 11.26 -17.25
CA GLN A 156 3.96 12.14 -17.94
C GLN A 156 2.85 11.38 -18.68
N ALA A 157 3.13 10.18 -19.18
CA ALA A 157 2.12 9.31 -19.78
C ALA A 157 1.05 8.91 -18.74
N PHE A 158 1.46 8.50 -17.54
CA PHE A 158 0.52 8.12 -16.48
C PHE A 158 -0.19 9.31 -15.84
N ILE A 159 0.45 10.48 -15.73
CA ILE A 159 -0.24 11.74 -15.38
C ILE A 159 -1.34 12.05 -16.41
N ASP A 160 -1.01 11.93 -17.69
CA ASP A 160 -1.97 12.18 -18.79
C ASP A 160 -3.11 11.15 -18.79
N LEU A 161 -2.82 9.90 -18.44
CA LEU A 161 -3.83 8.84 -18.29
C LEU A 161 -4.77 9.15 -17.12
N THR A 162 -4.21 9.47 -15.96
CA THR A 162 -4.94 9.83 -14.73
C THR A 162 -5.93 10.95 -14.98
N ASN A 163 -5.53 11.98 -15.74
CA ASN A 163 -6.39 13.10 -16.09
C ASN A 163 -7.45 12.77 -17.16
N SER A 164 -7.36 11.62 -17.81
CA SER A 164 -8.22 11.23 -18.94
C SER A 164 -9.24 10.14 -18.60
N ILE A 165 -9.10 9.46 -17.46
CA ILE A 165 -9.95 8.34 -17.06
C ILE A 165 -10.79 8.68 -15.84
N ASN A 166 -11.83 7.88 -15.57
CA ASN A 166 -12.52 7.97 -14.29
C ASN A 166 -11.75 7.22 -13.19
N MET A 167 -11.09 7.98 -12.33
CA MET A 167 -10.26 7.44 -11.23
C MET A 167 -11.02 6.53 -10.25
N THR A 168 -12.34 6.70 -10.07
CA THR A 168 -13.12 5.84 -9.17
C THR A 168 -13.29 4.41 -9.68
N THR A 169 -13.07 4.19 -10.98
CA THR A 169 -13.15 2.87 -11.62
C THR A 169 -11.81 2.40 -12.16
N GLY A 170 -10.74 3.18 -11.95
CA GLY A 170 -9.43 2.95 -12.56
C GLY A 170 -9.55 2.75 -14.06
N ILE A 171 -8.98 1.64 -14.56
CA ILE A 171 -9.02 1.26 -15.99
C ILE A 171 -10.04 0.16 -16.31
N THR A 172 -10.99 -0.11 -15.41
CA THR A 172 -11.97 -1.20 -15.61
C THR A 172 -13.01 -0.88 -16.69
N HIS A 173 -13.27 0.41 -16.95
CA HIS A 173 -14.16 0.83 -18.03
C HIS A 173 -13.48 0.58 -19.39
N PRO A 174 -14.17 0.00 -20.41
CA PRO A 174 -13.53 -0.39 -21.66
C PRO A 174 -12.77 0.74 -22.37
N MET A 175 -13.29 1.98 -22.36
CA MET A 175 -12.60 3.11 -22.99
C MET A 175 -11.32 3.51 -22.25
N ASP A 176 -11.32 3.42 -20.93
CA ASP A 176 -10.17 3.75 -20.07
C ASP A 176 -9.10 2.67 -20.22
N GLU A 177 -9.51 1.40 -20.28
CA GLU A 177 -8.64 0.26 -20.58
C GLU A 177 -7.98 0.41 -21.96
N GLU A 178 -8.75 0.76 -23.00
CA GLU A 178 -8.24 0.99 -24.36
C GLU A 178 -7.24 2.15 -24.42
N GLN A 179 -7.47 3.22 -23.67
CA GLN A 179 -6.54 4.34 -23.55
C GLN A 179 -5.25 3.91 -22.85
N CYS A 180 -5.34 3.21 -21.72
CA CYS A 180 -4.18 2.68 -20.99
C CYS A 180 -3.33 1.75 -21.87
N LYS A 181 -3.98 0.80 -22.58
CA LYS A 181 -3.35 -0.07 -23.58
C LYS A 181 -2.64 0.73 -24.68
N THR A 182 -3.25 1.81 -25.15
CA THR A 182 -2.63 2.71 -26.15
C THR A 182 -1.35 3.33 -25.60
N TYR A 183 -1.35 3.76 -24.35
CA TYR A 183 -0.20 4.43 -23.73
C TYR A 183 0.95 3.45 -23.49
N ILE A 184 0.65 2.28 -22.90
CA ILE A 184 1.63 1.21 -22.70
C ILE A 184 2.25 0.81 -24.05
N ARG A 185 1.43 0.68 -25.11
CA ARG A 185 1.94 0.35 -26.44
C ARG A 185 2.84 1.46 -27.01
N ALA A 186 2.47 2.73 -26.81
CA ALA A 186 3.31 3.85 -27.24
C ALA A 186 4.67 3.80 -26.53
N LEU A 187 4.68 3.72 -25.20
CA LEU A 187 5.92 3.67 -24.42
C LEU A 187 6.80 2.50 -24.83
N LYS A 188 6.22 1.28 -24.92
CA LYS A 188 6.97 0.09 -25.34
C LYS A 188 7.54 0.19 -26.75
N LYS A 189 6.78 0.75 -27.70
CA LYS A 189 7.21 0.88 -29.11
C LYS A 189 8.42 1.82 -29.27
N TYR A 190 8.55 2.80 -28.39
CA TYR A 190 9.64 3.79 -28.41
C TYR A 190 10.70 3.51 -27.33
N ASP A 191 10.82 2.24 -26.92
CA ASP A 191 11.88 1.70 -26.05
C ASP A 191 11.98 2.36 -24.67
N TYR A 192 10.86 2.85 -24.13
CA TYR A 192 10.79 3.26 -22.73
C TYR A 192 10.71 2.03 -21.82
N GLU A 193 11.50 2.04 -20.75
CA GLU A 193 11.42 1.02 -19.71
C GLU A 193 10.10 1.12 -18.95
N LEU A 194 9.45 -0.02 -18.77
CA LEU A 194 8.20 -0.13 -18.02
C LEU A 194 8.44 -0.97 -16.77
N ASN A 195 9.17 -0.42 -15.81
CA ASN A 195 9.44 -1.09 -14.54
C ASN A 195 8.16 -1.13 -13.68
N SER A 196 7.61 -2.32 -13.46
CA SER A 196 6.35 -2.51 -12.76
C SER A 196 6.37 -2.00 -11.33
N LYS A 197 7.49 -2.14 -10.61
CA LYS A 197 7.63 -1.68 -9.23
C LYS A 197 7.65 -0.14 -9.15
N GLU A 198 8.45 0.50 -10.00
CA GLU A 198 8.54 1.97 -10.05
C GLU A 198 7.21 2.59 -10.47
N ILE A 199 6.55 2.02 -11.48
CA ILE A 199 5.26 2.51 -11.98
C ILE A 199 4.18 2.30 -10.91
N PHE A 200 4.12 1.15 -10.26
CA PHE A 200 3.14 0.91 -9.18
C PHE A 200 3.31 1.91 -8.04
N SER A 201 4.55 2.12 -7.58
CA SER A 201 4.88 3.12 -6.57
C SER A 201 4.45 4.51 -7.02
N PHE A 202 4.76 4.91 -8.24
CA PHE A 202 4.39 6.22 -8.78
C PHE A 202 2.86 6.43 -8.86
N LEU A 203 2.12 5.44 -9.35
CA LEU A 203 0.66 5.51 -9.46
C LEU A 203 0.00 5.70 -8.08
N THR A 204 0.43 4.93 -7.09
CA THR A 204 -0.18 4.92 -5.76
C THR A 204 0.24 6.12 -4.91
N THR A 205 1.51 6.53 -4.96
CA THR A 205 2.05 7.55 -4.05
C THR A 205 2.02 8.97 -4.60
N GLU A 206 2.20 9.15 -5.91
CA GLU A 206 2.23 10.47 -6.54
C GLU A 206 0.91 10.82 -7.22
N LEU A 207 0.23 9.82 -7.80
CA LEU A 207 -1.03 10.02 -8.53
C LEU A 207 -2.28 9.61 -7.75
N ASN A 208 -2.12 9.12 -6.51
CA ASN A 208 -3.19 8.69 -5.62
C ASN A 208 -4.16 7.66 -6.24
N TRP A 209 -3.63 6.75 -7.06
CA TRP A 209 -4.41 5.60 -7.52
C TRP A 209 -4.61 4.63 -6.35
N GLU A 210 -5.84 4.15 -6.18
CA GLU A 210 -6.09 2.99 -5.32
C GLU A 210 -5.22 1.80 -5.78
N SER A 211 -4.71 1.04 -4.82
CA SER A 211 -3.76 -0.05 -5.09
C SER A 211 -4.31 -1.11 -6.05
N ASP A 212 -5.60 -1.45 -5.95
CA ASP A 212 -6.25 -2.40 -6.87
C ASP A 212 -6.32 -1.85 -8.32
N ASN A 213 -6.65 -0.56 -8.47
CA ASN A 213 -6.69 0.10 -9.78
C ASN A 213 -5.29 0.21 -10.40
N ALA A 214 -4.27 0.50 -9.59
CA ALA A 214 -2.88 0.49 -10.03
C ALA A 214 -2.44 -0.92 -10.47
N ASN A 215 -2.82 -1.95 -9.73
CA ASN A 215 -2.51 -3.35 -10.06
C ASN A 215 -3.07 -3.77 -11.42
N ASP A 216 -4.23 -3.25 -11.85
CA ASP A 216 -4.77 -3.54 -13.18
C ASP A 216 -3.89 -2.98 -14.30
N VAL A 217 -3.29 -1.80 -14.11
CA VAL A 217 -2.28 -1.25 -15.03
C VAL A 217 -1.04 -2.14 -15.03
N ILE A 218 -0.56 -2.58 -13.87
CA ILE A 218 0.63 -3.43 -13.75
C ILE A 218 0.43 -4.77 -14.46
N LYS A 219 -0.76 -5.39 -14.36
CA LYS A 219 -1.08 -6.62 -15.11
C LYS A 219 -0.89 -6.44 -16.62
N LEU A 220 -1.24 -5.28 -17.19
CA LEU A 220 -1.03 -4.98 -18.60
C LEU A 220 0.45 -4.78 -18.94
N ILE A 221 1.21 -4.13 -18.06
CA ILE A 221 2.65 -3.91 -18.21
C ILE A 221 3.41 -5.24 -18.16
N ASP A 222 3.18 -6.05 -17.12
CA ASP A 222 3.81 -7.36 -16.94
C ASP A 222 3.54 -8.28 -18.13
N LYS A 223 2.33 -8.23 -18.67
CA LYS A 223 1.96 -8.98 -19.86
C LYS A 223 2.79 -8.58 -21.08
N VAL A 224 3.10 -7.30 -21.28
CA VAL A 224 3.93 -6.83 -22.39
C VAL A 224 5.41 -7.08 -22.14
N ASN A 225 5.87 -6.92 -20.89
CA ASN A 225 7.26 -7.16 -20.51
C ASN A 225 7.64 -8.64 -20.63
N SER A 226 6.71 -9.56 -20.35
CA SER A 226 6.89 -11.00 -20.56
C SER A 226 6.82 -11.45 -22.03
N GLY A 227 6.76 -10.50 -22.98
CA GLY A 227 6.67 -10.78 -24.42
C GLY A 227 5.26 -11.09 -24.92
N GLY A 228 4.26 -11.02 -24.04
CA GLY A 228 2.86 -11.13 -24.41
C GLY A 228 2.29 -9.88 -25.10
N TYR A 229 1.04 -9.97 -25.52
CA TYR A 229 0.31 -8.86 -26.14
C TYR A 229 -1.14 -8.84 -25.67
N PHE A 230 -1.72 -7.63 -25.58
CA PHE A 230 -3.15 -7.43 -25.36
C PHE A 230 -3.87 -7.07 -26.67
N LYS A 231 -5.14 -7.47 -26.78
CA LYS A 231 -6.06 -6.99 -27.81
C LYS A 231 -6.54 -5.59 -27.42
N GLY A 232 -6.78 -4.75 -28.42
CA GLY A 232 -7.20 -3.37 -28.20
C GLY A 232 -6.04 -2.38 -28.09
N GLY A 233 -6.37 -1.12 -27.84
CA GLY A 233 -5.55 0.09 -27.94
C GLY A 233 -5.25 0.49 -29.37
N ALA A 234 -5.05 1.78 -29.61
CA ALA A 234 -4.62 2.27 -30.91
C ALA A 234 -3.24 1.69 -31.29
N LYS A 235 -3.04 1.48 -32.60
CA LYS A 235 -1.77 0.97 -33.17
C LYS A 235 -1.05 2.01 -34.02
N THR A 236 -1.76 3.05 -34.43
CA THR A 236 -1.28 4.15 -35.26
C THR A 236 -1.25 5.44 -34.44
N GLY A 237 -0.49 6.44 -34.90
CA GLY A 237 -0.42 7.75 -34.23
C GLY A 237 0.33 7.79 -32.90
N LEU A 238 0.95 6.68 -32.48
CA LEU A 238 1.63 6.55 -31.18
C LEU A 238 2.75 7.59 -30.97
N GLN A 239 3.42 8.03 -32.04
CA GLN A 239 4.42 9.10 -32.00
C GLN A 239 3.87 10.42 -31.43
N HIS A 240 2.58 10.70 -31.61
CA HIS A 240 1.99 11.96 -31.16
C HIS A 240 1.87 12.00 -29.64
N HIS A 241 1.60 10.85 -29.01
CA HIS A 241 1.62 10.72 -27.55
C HIS A 241 3.03 10.97 -27.00
N ILE A 242 4.05 10.30 -27.56
CA ILE A 242 5.44 10.48 -27.14
C ILE A 242 5.90 11.93 -27.29
N LYS A 243 5.60 12.56 -28.44
CA LYS A 243 5.94 13.97 -28.68
C LYS A 243 5.29 14.89 -27.65
N ARG A 244 4.02 14.65 -27.32
CA ARG A 244 3.28 15.42 -26.31
C ARG A 244 3.87 15.25 -24.90
N TRP A 245 4.21 14.02 -24.51
CA TRP A 245 4.77 13.77 -23.18
C TRP A 245 6.19 14.30 -23.02
N LYS A 246 7.02 14.29 -24.08
CA LYS A 246 8.34 14.93 -24.06
C LYS A 246 8.32 16.45 -23.96
N SER A 247 7.19 17.08 -24.31
CA SER A 247 7.06 18.54 -24.34
C SER A 247 6.54 19.16 -23.04
N LYS A 248 6.24 18.32 -22.05
CA LYS A 248 5.82 18.73 -20.69
C LYS A 248 6.97 18.44 -19.74
#